data_AF-A0A7Y0G1I5-F1
#
_entry.id   AF-A0A7Y0G1I5-F1
#
_cell.length_a   1.000
_cell.length_b   1.000
_cell.length_c   1.000
_cell.angle_alpha   90.00
_cell.angle_beta   90.00
_cell.angle_gamma   90.00
#
_symmetry.space_group_name_H-M   'P 1'
#
loop_
_entity.id
_entity.type
_entity.pdbx_description
1 polymer ?
#
loop_
_entity_poly.entity_id
_entity_poly.type
_entity_poly.pdbx_seq_one_letter_code
_entity_poly.pdbx_strand_id
1 'polypeptide(L)'
;MSTPAQPAAEPTGAAPAVPTPADVAALHQPAPAPAPVTPDAAPAAAGGTGGEEPKDWEAEAAKWKALARQHEGKHLSALGLKSKSELDDLRAAAQKWADAEDAQKTEIQRATEQAQTVQKQLEQERAQNARLLAAAAHGIPPELIDLLGAGSAEEINARAEALASQLKPAAAPAARPVESLTPGATPASNGGDATPDQWIRRLAGRNATP
;
A
#
# COMPACT_ATOMS: atom_id res chain seq x y z
N MET A 1 -10.11 35.62 -46.23
CA MET A 1 -8.94 35.94 -45.39
C MET A 1 -9.37 35.90 -43.93
N SER A 2 -8.95 34.88 -43.19
CA SER A 2 -8.68 34.95 -41.74
C SER A 2 -8.16 33.59 -41.29
N THR A 3 -6.92 33.61 -40.84
CA THR A 3 -6.08 32.51 -40.36
C THR A 3 -6.61 31.93 -39.05
N PRO A 4 -6.65 30.60 -38.85
CA PRO A 4 -6.72 30.04 -37.51
C PRO A 4 -5.34 30.14 -36.86
N ALA A 5 -5.30 30.84 -35.73
CA ALA A 5 -4.11 31.03 -34.91
C ALA A 5 -3.57 29.69 -34.38
N GLN A 6 -2.25 29.64 -34.34
CA GLN A 6 -1.36 28.57 -33.94
C GLN A 6 -1.56 28.15 -32.46
N PRO A 7 -1.43 26.85 -32.13
CA PRO A 7 -1.49 26.39 -30.74
C PRO A 7 -0.22 26.81 -29.99
N ALA A 8 -0.40 27.48 -28.84
CA ALA A 8 0.68 27.76 -27.92
C ALA A 8 1.12 26.46 -27.23
N ALA A 9 2.39 26.12 -27.36
CA ALA A 9 3.01 25.04 -26.62
C ALA A 9 3.14 25.43 -25.14
N GLU A 10 2.52 24.62 -24.27
CA GLU A 10 2.72 24.67 -22.82
C GLU A 10 4.15 24.20 -22.50
N PRO A 11 4.97 25.00 -21.79
CA PRO A 11 6.19 24.46 -21.20
C PRO A 11 5.80 23.55 -20.03
N THR A 12 6.23 22.30 -20.17
CA THR A 12 6.21 21.21 -19.22
C THR A 12 6.62 21.61 -17.80
N GLY A 13 5.95 21.00 -16.82
CA GLY A 13 6.10 21.23 -15.41
C GLY A 13 7.55 21.17 -14.91
N ALA A 14 7.94 22.23 -14.20
CA ALA A 14 9.08 22.21 -13.30
C ALA A 14 8.68 21.41 -12.03
N ALA A 15 9.17 20.18 -11.94
CA ALA A 15 9.23 19.47 -10.68
C ALA A 15 10.07 20.30 -9.67
N PRO A 16 9.65 20.46 -8.40
CA PRO A 16 10.53 21.01 -7.39
C PRO A 16 11.70 20.03 -7.19
N ALA A 17 12.90 20.48 -7.53
CA ALA A 17 14.13 19.74 -7.35
C ALA A 17 14.29 19.35 -5.87
N VAL A 18 14.28 18.04 -5.60
CA VAL A 18 14.68 17.52 -4.29
C VAL A 18 16.20 17.74 -4.17
N PRO A 19 16.69 18.43 -3.13
CA PRO A 19 18.13 18.66 -2.97
C PRO A 19 18.86 17.33 -2.73
N THR A 20 19.93 17.13 -3.50
CA THR A 20 20.87 16.01 -3.43
C THR A 20 21.60 16.00 -2.07
N PRO A 21 21.96 14.81 -1.50
CA PRO A 21 22.67 14.70 -0.22
C PRO A 21 24.02 15.45 -0.11
N ALA A 22 24.54 16.00 -1.21
CA ALA A 22 25.77 16.77 -1.22
C ALA A 22 25.58 18.22 -0.73
N ASP A 23 24.40 18.81 -0.86
CA ASP A 23 24.13 20.20 -0.41
C ASP A 23 23.94 20.32 1.11
N VAL A 24 23.57 19.23 1.80
CA VAL A 24 23.46 19.20 3.27
C VAL A 24 24.81 19.13 3.99
N ALA A 25 25.90 18.78 3.28
CA ALA A 25 27.23 18.67 3.88
C ALA A 25 27.95 20.03 4.06
N ALA A 26 27.54 21.09 3.37
CA ALA A 26 28.17 22.40 3.45
C ALA A 26 27.69 23.26 4.66
N LEU A 27 26.64 22.84 5.37
CA LEU A 27 26.06 23.58 6.49
C LEU A 27 26.58 23.18 7.87
N HIS A 28 27.51 22.22 7.96
CA HIS A 28 28.13 21.76 9.21
C HIS A 28 29.62 22.12 9.29
N GLN A 29 29.95 23.41 9.19
CA GLN A 29 31.18 23.90 9.80
C GLN A 29 30.92 24.15 11.30
N PRO A 30 31.57 23.40 12.22
CA PRO A 30 31.55 23.75 13.63
C PRO A 30 32.33 25.05 13.84
N ALA A 31 31.71 26.03 14.51
CA ALA A 31 32.36 27.25 14.94
C ALA A 31 33.59 26.93 15.83
N PRO A 32 34.69 27.72 15.74
CA PRO A 32 35.83 27.53 16.62
C PRO A 32 35.43 27.73 18.08
N ALA A 33 35.87 26.80 18.93
CA ALA A 33 35.59 26.78 20.37
C ALA A 33 36.08 28.07 21.06
N PRO A 34 35.32 28.62 22.03
CA PRO A 34 35.81 29.71 22.87
C PRO A 34 36.99 29.20 23.73
N ALA A 35 38.08 29.96 23.73
CA ALA A 35 39.27 29.67 24.53
C ALA A 35 38.93 29.58 26.03
N PRO A 36 39.62 28.72 26.80
CA PRO A 36 39.40 28.60 28.23
C PRO A 36 39.90 29.87 28.94
N VAL A 37 38.97 30.64 29.52
CA VAL A 37 39.31 31.66 30.50
C VAL A 37 39.75 30.96 31.78
N THR A 38 41.04 31.03 32.08
CA THR A 38 41.59 30.65 33.40
C THR A 38 41.04 31.61 34.46
N PRO A 39 40.51 31.12 35.60
CA PRO A 39 40.17 31.95 36.74
C PRO A 39 41.44 32.25 37.54
N ASP A 40 42.02 33.43 37.35
CA ASP A 40 43.04 33.96 38.26
C ASP A 40 42.39 34.97 39.22
N ALA A 41 42.45 34.60 40.50
CA ALA A 41 42.44 35.42 41.72
C ALA A 41 41.37 36.52 41.92
N ALA A 42 40.49 36.27 42.90
CA ALA A 42 39.92 37.31 43.76
C ALA A 42 40.96 37.78 44.82
N PRO A 43 40.71 38.83 45.61
CA PRO A 43 40.69 40.25 45.25
C PRO A 43 41.76 41.04 46.06
N ALA A 44 42.40 42.05 45.46
CA ALA A 44 43.17 43.03 46.21
C ALA A 44 42.33 44.29 46.42
N ALA A 45 41.90 44.51 47.67
CA ALA A 45 41.32 45.75 48.12
C ALA A 45 42.33 46.90 47.98
N ALA A 46 41.96 47.91 47.22
CA ALA A 46 42.54 49.24 47.30
C ALA A 46 41.39 50.23 47.29
N GLY A 47 41.18 50.88 48.44
CA GLY A 47 40.16 51.90 48.62
C GLY A 47 40.37 53.08 47.67
N GLY A 48 39.25 53.58 47.17
CA GLY A 48 39.16 54.83 46.44
C GLY A 48 37.79 55.42 46.72
N THR A 49 37.72 56.22 47.78
CA THR A 49 36.60 57.09 48.14
C THR A 49 36.09 57.88 46.94
N GLY A 50 34.83 57.66 46.58
CA GLY A 50 34.10 58.46 45.61
C GLY A 50 32.61 58.22 45.76
N GLY A 51 31.94 59.11 46.50
CA GLY A 51 30.49 59.38 46.44
C GLY A 51 29.56 58.17 46.40
N GLU A 52 29.27 57.60 47.57
CA GLU A 52 28.22 56.60 47.75
C GLU A 52 26.85 57.31 47.77
N GLU A 53 26.27 57.56 46.59
CA GLU A 53 24.82 57.63 46.49
C GLU A 53 24.28 56.20 46.64
N PRO A 54 23.30 55.93 47.52
CA PRO A 54 22.75 54.60 47.66
C PRO A 54 22.13 54.21 46.32
N LYS A 55 22.76 53.25 45.63
CA LYS A 55 22.24 52.72 44.37
C LYS A 55 20.88 52.09 44.65
N ASP A 56 19.85 52.80 44.23
CA ASP A 56 18.46 52.49 44.52
C ASP A 56 18.01 51.30 43.65
N TRP A 57 18.39 50.09 44.08
CA TRP A 57 18.13 48.82 43.39
C TRP A 57 16.62 48.58 43.20
N GLU A 58 15.80 49.13 44.08
CA GLU A 58 14.35 49.05 44.00
C GLU A 58 13.83 49.90 42.83
N ALA A 59 14.40 51.09 42.62
CA ALA A 59 14.13 51.92 41.45
C ALA A 59 14.63 51.28 40.14
N GLU A 60 15.79 50.60 40.17
CA GLU A 60 16.31 49.87 39.01
C GLU A 60 15.44 48.63 38.68
N ALA A 61 14.97 47.89 39.69
CA ALA A 61 14.03 46.78 39.51
C ALA A 61 12.68 47.26 38.95
N ALA A 62 12.18 48.43 39.39
CA ALA A 62 10.98 49.04 38.84
C ALA A 62 11.17 49.42 37.36
N LYS A 63 12.34 49.96 36.99
CA LYS A 63 12.70 50.27 35.60
C LYS A 63 12.72 49.03 34.72
N TRP A 64 13.35 47.94 35.15
CA TRP A 64 13.39 46.68 34.39
C TRP A 64 12.00 46.04 34.24
N LYS A 65 11.15 46.08 35.28
CA LYS A 65 9.75 45.62 35.19
C LYS A 65 8.94 46.47 34.21
N ALA A 66 9.12 47.79 34.22
CA ALA A 66 8.44 48.70 33.30
C ALA A 66 8.88 48.44 31.84
N LEU A 67 10.19 48.28 31.63
CA LEU A 67 10.74 47.94 30.32
C LEU A 67 10.20 46.58 29.83
N ALA A 68 10.19 45.56 30.68
CA ALA A 68 9.64 44.24 30.32
C ALA A 68 8.17 44.32 29.87
N ARG A 69 7.32 45.09 30.57
CA ARG A 69 5.92 45.30 30.18
C ARG A 69 5.77 46.07 28.86
N GLN A 70 6.64 47.06 28.61
CA GLN A 70 6.67 47.76 27.32
C GLN A 70 7.01 46.82 26.17
N HIS A 71 8.01 45.94 26.38
CA HIS A 71 8.39 44.94 25.39
C HIS A 71 7.28 43.90 25.15
N GLU A 72 6.59 43.44 26.21
CA GLU A 72 5.42 42.55 26.08
C GLU A 72 4.27 43.22 25.32
N GLY A 73 3.93 44.46 25.65
CA GLY A 73 2.89 45.22 24.95
C GLY A 73 3.23 45.47 23.48
N LYS A 74 4.50 45.78 23.17
CA LYS A 74 4.98 45.94 21.80
C LYS A 74 4.90 44.62 21.02
N HIS A 75 5.22 43.49 21.65
CA HIS A 75 5.10 42.17 21.03
C HIS A 75 3.64 41.80 20.72
N LEU A 76 2.72 42.03 21.67
CA LEU A 76 1.29 41.83 21.44
C LEU A 76 0.76 42.72 20.31
N SER A 77 1.14 44.00 20.32
CA SER A 77 0.73 44.95 19.28
C SER A 77 1.31 44.62 17.89
N ALA A 78 2.56 44.15 17.82
CA ALA A 78 3.19 43.72 16.57
C ALA A 78 2.48 42.50 15.97
N LEU A 79 1.94 41.62 16.81
CA LEU A 79 1.09 40.51 16.41
C LEU A 79 -0.38 40.92 16.19
N GLY A 80 -0.72 42.21 16.33
CA GLY A 80 -2.08 42.73 16.15
C GLY A 80 -3.05 42.41 17.27
N LEU A 81 -2.58 41.86 18.40
CA LEU A 81 -3.39 41.45 19.54
C LEU A 81 -3.46 42.55 20.59
N LYS A 82 -4.61 42.68 21.23
CA LYS A 82 -4.86 43.71 22.25
C LYS A 82 -4.46 43.24 23.65
N SER A 83 -4.38 41.92 23.85
CA SER A 83 -4.14 41.32 25.15
C SER A 83 -3.52 39.93 25.02
N LYS A 84 -2.90 39.47 26.11
CA LYS A 84 -2.39 38.11 26.20
C LYS A 84 -3.51 37.06 26.19
N SER A 85 -4.67 37.39 26.75
CA SER A 85 -5.85 36.50 26.73
C SER A 85 -6.32 36.20 25.30
N GLU A 86 -6.33 37.20 24.42
CA GLU A 86 -6.68 37.00 23.00
C GLU A 86 -5.72 36.02 22.31
N LEU A 87 -4.44 36.07 22.67
CA LEU A 87 -3.42 35.18 22.15
C LEU A 87 -3.58 33.76 22.71
N ASP A 88 -3.94 33.62 23.98
CA ASP A 88 -4.25 32.32 24.60
C ASP A 88 -5.54 31.71 24.02
N ASP A 89 -6.56 32.53 23.76
CA ASP A 89 -7.80 32.13 23.09
C ASP A 89 -7.55 31.65 21.65
N LEU A 90 -6.72 32.35 20.88
CA LEU A 90 -6.33 31.92 19.53
C LEU A 90 -5.55 30.61 19.56
N ARG A 91 -4.65 30.42 20.52
CA ARG A 91 -3.94 29.14 20.68
C ARG A 91 -4.90 28.01 21.05
N ALA A 92 -5.83 28.26 21.96
CA ALA A 92 -6.83 27.27 22.34
C ALA A 92 -7.75 26.92 21.16
N ALA A 93 -8.13 27.91 20.35
CA ALA A 93 -8.90 27.68 19.13
C ALA A 93 -8.11 26.88 18.11
N ALA A 94 -6.85 27.24 17.85
CA ALA A 94 -5.97 26.52 16.93
C ALA A 94 -5.77 25.05 17.35
N GLN A 95 -5.57 24.80 18.65
CA GLN A 95 -5.46 23.44 19.17
C GLN A 95 -6.74 22.63 18.94
N LYS A 96 -7.92 23.21 19.25
CA LYS A 96 -9.21 22.54 19.00
C LYS A 96 -9.43 22.23 17.52
N TRP A 97 -9.00 23.12 16.62
CA TRP A 97 -9.06 22.88 15.19
C TRP A 97 -8.14 21.74 14.77
N ALA A 98 -6.90 21.72 15.26
CA ALA A 98 -5.98 20.61 15.00
C ALA A 98 -6.54 19.27 15.51
N ASP A 99 -7.05 19.24 16.74
CA ASP A 99 -7.65 18.04 17.34
C ASP A 99 -8.89 17.58 16.53
N ALA A 100 -9.71 18.51 16.04
CA ALA A 100 -10.87 18.21 15.21
C ALA A 100 -10.48 17.67 13.83
N GLU A 101 -9.46 18.25 13.19
CA GLU A 101 -8.93 17.77 11.92
C GLU A 101 -8.34 16.35 12.05
N ASP A 102 -7.61 16.09 13.13
CA ASP A 102 -7.02 14.76 13.35
C ASP A 102 -8.07 13.72 13.71
N ALA A 103 -9.10 14.10 14.47
CA ALA A 103 -10.28 13.25 14.69
C ALA A 103 -11.02 12.96 13.37
N GLN A 104 -11.21 13.97 12.51
CA GLN A 104 -11.85 13.79 11.20
C GLN A 104 -11.03 12.89 10.28
N LYS A 105 -9.71 13.08 10.22
CA LYS A 105 -8.82 12.17 9.49
C LYS A 105 -9.02 10.75 9.99
N THR A 106 -8.92 10.55 11.31
CA THR A 106 -9.06 9.22 11.93
C THR A 106 -10.39 8.56 11.58
N GLU A 107 -11.48 9.31 11.58
CA GLU A 107 -12.79 8.80 11.19
C GLU A 107 -12.88 8.48 9.70
N ILE A 108 -12.28 9.31 8.82
CA ILE A 108 -12.19 9.03 7.38
C ILE A 108 -11.35 7.77 7.12
N GLN A 109 -10.23 7.59 7.84
CA GLN A 109 -9.42 6.37 7.75
C GLN A 109 -10.25 5.14 8.16
N ARG A 110 -10.90 5.20 9.31
CA ARG A 110 -11.80 4.12 9.78
C ARG A 110 -12.91 3.80 8.79
N ALA A 111 -13.59 4.82 8.26
CA ALA A 111 -14.65 4.64 7.27
C ALA A 111 -14.12 4.04 5.96
N THR A 112 -12.92 4.44 5.53
CA THR A 112 -12.27 3.89 4.33
C THR A 112 -11.89 2.42 4.52
N GLU A 113 -11.33 2.06 5.67
CA GLU A 113 -10.99 0.67 5.99
C GLU A 113 -12.23 -0.23 6.05
N GLN A 114 -13.33 0.28 6.63
CA GLN A 114 -14.61 -0.42 6.63
C GLN A 114 -15.16 -0.59 5.22
N ALA A 115 -15.15 0.46 4.40
CA ALA A 115 -15.61 0.41 3.02
C ALA A 115 -14.79 -0.60 2.19
N GLN A 116 -13.46 -0.60 2.33
CA GLN A 116 -12.58 -1.57 1.67
C GLN A 116 -12.85 -3.00 2.13
N THR A 117 -13.13 -3.20 3.43
CA THR A 117 -13.45 -4.53 3.97
C THR A 117 -14.76 -5.06 3.40
N VAL A 118 -15.81 -4.24 3.41
CA VAL A 118 -17.12 -4.61 2.84
C VAL A 118 -17.00 -4.84 1.33
N GLN A 119 -16.23 -4.01 0.61
CA GLN A 119 -16.01 -4.19 -0.82
C GLN A 119 -15.31 -5.52 -1.12
N LYS A 120 -14.27 -5.89 -0.36
CA LYS A 120 -13.60 -7.19 -0.51
C LYS A 120 -14.54 -8.36 -0.25
N GLN A 121 -15.36 -8.29 0.79
CA GLN A 121 -16.37 -9.32 1.09
C GLN A 121 -17.38 -9.44 -0.06
N LEU A 122 -17.85 -8.31 -0.58
CA LEU A 122 -18.81 -8.27 -1.68
C LEU A 122 -18.21 -8.86 -2.97
N GLU A 123 -16.96 -8.53 -3.29
CA GLU A 123 -16.23 -9.11 -4.41
C GLU A 123 -16.03 -10.62 -4.25
N GLN A 124 -15.71 -11.10 -3.03
CA GLN A 124 -15.61 -12.53 -2.73
C GLN A 124 -16.95 -13.26 -2.90
N GLU A 125 -18.05 -12.70 -2.39
CA GLU A 125 -19.38 -13.29 -2.52
C GLU A 125 -19.84 -13.31 -3.99
N ARG A 126 -19.58 -12.23 -4.75
CA ARG A 126 -19.85 -12.20 -6.19
C ARG A 126 -19.05 -13.25 -6.94
N ALA A 127 -17.77 -13.41 -6.63
CA ALA A 127 -16.93 -14.43 -7.25
C ALA A 127 -17.41 -15.86 -6.89
N GLN A 128 -17.78 -16.10 -5.63
CA GLN A 128 -18.37 -17.37 -5.21
C GLN A 128 -19.66 -17.66 -5.97
N ASN A 129 -20.58 -16.69 -6.05
CA ASN A 129 -21.82 -16.84 -6.78
C ASN A 129 -21.58 -17.14 -8.27
N ALA A 130 -20.66 -16.40 -8.91
CA ALA A 130 -20.28 -16.63 -10.30
C ALA A 130 -19.71 -18.04 -10.53
N ARG A 131 -18.88 -18.55 -9.62
CA ARG A 131 -18.37 -19.93 -9.68
C ARG A 131 -19.48 -20.97 -9.59
N LEU A 132 -20.41 -20.79 -8.65
CA LEU A 132 -21.55 -21.69 -8.49
C LEU A 132 -22.45 -21.70 -9.73
N LEU A 133 -22.73 -20.53 -10.30
CA LEU A 133 -23.53 -20.41 -11.53
C LEU A 133 -22.83 -21.05 -12.73
N ALA A 134 -21.53 -20.81 -12.91
CA ALA A 134 -20.76 -21.42 -13.99
C ALA A 134 -20.65 -22.94 -13.83
N ALA A 135 -20.42 -23.43 -12.61
CA ALA A 135 -20.40 -24.85 -12.33
C ALA A 135 -21.74 -25.53 -12.61
N ALA A 136 -22.85 -24.91 -12.21
CA ALA A 136 -24.19 -25.39 -12.52
C ALA A 136 -24.48 -25.40 -14.03
N ALA A 137 -24.04 -24.36 -14.75
CA ALA A 137 -24.25 -24.24 -16.20
C ALA A 137 -23.50 -25.31 -17.01
N HIS A 138 -22.28 -25.66 -16.59
CA HIS A 138 -21.41 -26.60 -17.32
C HIS A 138 -21.37 -28.01 -16.72
N GLY A 139 -22.16 -28.27 -15.66
CA GLY A 139 -22.23 -29.58 -15.01
C GLY A 139 -20.96 -29.99 -14.27
N ILE A 140 -20.25 -29.02 -13.69
CA ILE A 140 -19.00 -29.26 -12.95
C ILE A 140 -19.33 -29.80 -11.54
N PRO A 141 -18.71 -30.92 -11.11
CA PRO A 141 -18.88 -31.44 -9.76
C PRO A 141 -18.48 -30.44 -8.67
N PRO A 142 -19.12 -30.47 -7.49
CA PRO A 142 -18.85 -29.53 -6.39
C PRO A 142 -17.39 -29.54 -5.94
N GLU A 143 -16.74 -30.70 -5.96
CA GLU A 143 -15.32 -30.88 -5.60
C GLU A 143 -14.34 -30.09 -6.49
N LEU A 144 -14.78 -29.66 -7.68
CA LEU A 144 -13.94 -28.96 -8.66
C LEU A 144 -14.28 -27.46 -8.78
N ILE A 145 -15.26 -26.96 -8.02
CA ILE A 145 -15.69 -25.54 -8.10
C ILE A 145 -14.56 -24.60 -7.68
N ASP A 146 -13.74 -24.97 -6.70
CA ASP A 146 -12.60 -24.17 -6.27
C ASP A 146 -11.51 -23.99 -7.34
N LEU A 147 -11.40 -24.94 -8.29
CA LEU A 147 -10.44 -24.85 -9.40
C LEU A 147 -10.76 -23.72 -10.39
N LEU A 148 -11.97 -23.19 -10.38
CA LEU A 148 -12.37 -22.06 -11.22
C LEU A 148 -11.69 -20.74 -10.82
N GLY A 149 -11.16 -20.67 -9.59
CA GLY A 149 -10.41 -19.51 -9.10
C GLY A 149 -11.26 -18.25 -8.89
N ALA A 150 -10.61 -17.09 -8.89
CA ALA A 150 -11.26 -15.78 -8.81
C ALA A 150 -11.15 -15.03 -10.15
N GLY A 151 -12.01 -14.04 -10.36
CA GLY A 151 -12.03 -13.22 -11.58
C GLY A 151 -13.43 -12.69 -11.88
N SER A 152 -13.58 -12.13 -13.07
CA SER A 152 -14.89 -11.74 -13.59
C SER A 152 -15.78 -12.96 -13.86
N ALA A 153 -17.09 -12.74 -13.97
CA ALA A 153 -18.03 -13.83 -14.29
C ALA A 153 -17.69 -14.50 -15.63
N GLU A 154 -17.26 -13.71 -16.60
CA GLU A 154 -16.85 -14.16 -17.94
C GLU A 154 -15.60 -15.04 -17.88
N GLU A 155 -14.59 -14.62 -17.10
CA GLU A 155 -13.35 -15.41 -16.92
C GLU A 155 -13.61 -16.73 -16.19
N ILE A 156 -14.50 -16.70 -15.19
CA ILE A 156 -14.94 -17.91 -14.48
C ILE A 156 -15.71 -18.84 -15.43
N ASN A 157 -16.60 -18.29 -16.26
CA ASN A 157 -17.37 -19.07 -17.23
C ASN A 157 -16.49 -19.71 -18.31
N ALA A 158 -15.52 -18.96 -18.85
CA ALA A 158 -14.56 -19.49 -19.84
C ALA A 158 -13.72 -20.64 -19.26
N ARG A 159 -13.27 -20.51 -18.01
CA ARG A 159 -12.57 -21.58 -17.29
C ARG A 159 -13.46 -22.79 -17.02
N ALA A 160 -14.73 -22.54 -16.68
CA ALA A 160 -15.70 -23.61 -16.47
C ALA A 160 -15.96 -24.40 -17.75
N GLU A 161 -16.11 -23.73 -18.89
CA GLU A 161 -16.27 -24.39 -20.19
C GLU A 161 -15.04 -25.22 -20.56
N ALA A 162 -13.83 -24.67 -20.36
CA ALA A 162 -12.59 -25.38 -20.60
C ALA A 162 -12.45 -26.63 -19.72
N LEU A 163 -12.83 -26.52 -18.44
CA LEU A 163 -12.81 -27.64 -17.50
C LEU A 163 -13.84 -28.70 -17.89
N ALA A 164 -15.08 -28.31 -18.17
CA ALA A 164 -16.14 -29.22 -18.60
C ALA A 164 -15.80 -29.98 -19.88
N SER A 165 -15.11 -29.32 -20.83
CA SER A 165 -14.63 -29.97 -22.06
C SER A 165 -13.62 -31.08 -21.79
N GLN A 166 -12.80 -30.95 -20.75
CA GLN A 166 -11.84 -31.99 -20.33
C GLN A 166 -12.50 -33.12 -19.52
N LEU A 167 -13.52 -32.80 -18.71
CA LEU A 167 -14.29 -33.80 -17.98
C LEU A 167 -15.23 -34.61 -18.87
N LYS A 168 -15.57 -34.11 -20.06
CA LYS A 168 -16.45 -34.80 -20.98
C LYS A 168 -15.80 -36.15 -21.32
N PRO A 169 -16.40 -37.28 -20.91
CA PRO A 169 -15.80 -38.57 -21.17
C PRO A 169 -15.63 -38.71 -22.68
N ALA A 170 -14.44 -39.11 -23.12
CA ALA A 170 -14.22 -39.50 -24.51
C ALA A 170 -15.33 -40.49 -24.84
N ALA A 171 -16.18 -40.13 -25.81
CA ALA A 171 -17.37 -40.88 -26.15
C ALA A 171 -16.99 -42.36 -26.19
N ALA A 172 -17.54 -43.14 -25.24
CA ALA A 172 -17.23 -44.55 -25.15
C ALA A 172 -17.43 -45.14 -26.55
N PRO A 173 -16.42 -45.83 -27.14
CA PRO A 173 -16.56 -46.38 -28.47
C PRO A 173 -17.84 -47.21 -28.44
N ALA A 174 -18.78 -46.89 -29.34
CA ALA A 174 -20.09 -47.51 -29.38
C ALA A 174 -19.92 -49.02 -29.23
N ALA A 175 -20.36 -49.57 -28.10
CA ALA A 175 -20.37 -51.00 -27.85
C ALA A 175 -21.32 -51.59 -28.90
N ARG A 176 -20.76 -52.00 -30.04
CA ARG A 176 -21.52 -52.68 -31.08
C ARG A 176 -22.09 -53.93 -30.42
N PRO A 177 -23.40 -54.21 -30.56
CA PRO A 177 -23.96 -55.47 -30.08
C PRO A 177 -23.12 -56.61 -30.65
N VAL A 178 -22.44 -57.36 -29.77
CA VAL A 178 -21.75 -58.59 -30.15
C VAL A 178 -22.85 -59.63 -30.35
N GLU A 179 -23.20 -59.89 -31.62
CA GLU A 179 -24.19 -60.90 -32.02
C GLU A 179 -23.84 -62.32 -31.53
N SER A 180 -22.65 -62.51 -30.93
CA SER A 180 -22.17 -63.76 -30.34
C SER A 180 -22.74 -64.09 -28.95
N LEU A 181 -23.57 -63.24 -28.35
CA LEU A 181 -24.28 -63.55 -27.09
C LEU A 181 -25.59 -64.32 -27.29
N THR A 182 -25.79 -64.93 -28.46
CA THR A 182 -26.87 -65.91 -28.68
C THR A 182 -26.43 -67.26 -28.12
N PRO A 183 -27.17 -67.89 -27.18
CA PRO A 183 -26.83 -69.22 -26.68
C PRO A 183 -26.70 -70.22 -27.83
N GLY A 184 -25.48 -70.69 -28.11
CA GLY A 184 -25.19 -71.67 -29.17
C GLY A 184 -24.47 -71.14 -30.41
N ALA A 185 -24.11 -69.85 -30.49
CA ALA A 185 -23.29 -69.33 -31.58
C ALA A 185 -21.79 -69.67 -31.36
N THR A 186 -21.12 -70.18 -32.39
CA THR A 186 -19.66 -70.34 -32.39
C THR A 186 -18.97 -68.96 -32.42
N PRO A 187 -17.88 -68.76 -31.66
CA PRO A 187 -17.21 -67.47 -31.64
C PRO A 187 -16.71 -67.10 -33.04
N ALA A 188 -17.00 -65.87 -33.48
CA ALA A 188 -16.43 -65.33 -34.70
C ALA A 188 -14.91 -65.32 -34.55
N SER A 189 -14.24 -66.14 -35.34
CA SER A 189 -12.78 -66.23 -35.38
C SER A 189 -12.25 -64.94 -35.99
N ASN A 190 -12.09 -63.90 -35.17
CA ASN A 190 -11.35 -62.72 -35.57
C ASN A 190 -9.89 -63.13 -35.67
N GLY A 191 -9.36 -63.09 -36.90
CA GLY A 191 -8.00 -63.53 -37.19
C GLY A 191 -6.97 -62.83 -36.31
N GLY A 192 -6.04 -63.63 -35.80
CA GLY A 192 -4.80 -63.12 -35.20
C GLY A 192 -4.62 -63.38 -33.70
N ASP A 193 -5.13 -64.47 -33.16
CA ASP A 193 -4.62 -64.95 -31.87
C ASP A 193 -3.17 -65.38 -32.09
N ALA A 194 -2.24 -64.54 -31.64
CA ALA A 194 -0.86 -64.96 -31.41
C ALA A 194 -0.94 -66.16 -30.46
N THR A 195 -0.78 -67.37 -30.99
CA THR A 195 -0.73 -68.57 -30.17
C THR A 195 0.37 -68.40 -29.11
N PRO A 196 0.24 -68.99 -27.91
CA PRO A 196 1.25 -68.84 -26.86
C PRO A 196 2.69 -69.12 -27.35
N ASP A 197 2.83 -70.05 -28.29
CA ASP A 197 4.08 -70.35 -28.99
C ASP A 197 4.66 -69.18 -29.80
N GLN A 198 3.83 -68.35 -30.43
CA GLN A 198 4.25 -67.13 -31.15
C GLN A 198 4.81 -66.08 -30.20
N TRP A 199 4.21 -65.92 -29.02
CA TRP A 199 4.71 -65.00 -27.99
C TRP A 199 6.04 -65.48 -27.40
N ILE A 200 6.17 -66.78 -27.10
CA ILE A 200 7.41 -67.37 -26.59
C ILE A 200 8.54 -67.25 -27.63
N ARG A 201 8.23 -67.49 -28.91
CA ARG A 201 9.22 -67.38 -30.00
C ARG A 201 9.71 -65.95 -30.21
N ARG A 202 8.86 -64.95 -29.95
CA ARG A 202 9.21 -63.52 -29.97
C ARG A 202 10.08 -63.12 -28.77
N LEU A 203 9.82 -63.68 -27.58
CA LEU A 203 10.61 -63.42 -26.38
C LEU A 203 12.02 -64.04 -26.46
N ALA A 204 12.16 -65.18 -27.16
CA ALA A 204 13.42 -65.88 -27.34
C ALA A 204 14.33 -65.32 -28.46
N GLY A 205 13.98 -64.18 -29.07
CA GLY A 205 14.88 -63.39 -29.92
C GLY A 205 15.30 -64.00 -31.25
N ARG A 206 14.67 -65.09 -31.72
CA ARG A 206 15.07 -65.74 -32.99
C ARG A 206 14.21 -65.25 -34.16
N ASN A 207 14.56 -64.08 -34.69
CA ASN A 207 14.09 -63.62 -35.99
C ASN A 207 14.72 -64.50 -37.08
N ALA A 208 13.93 -65.39 -37.69
CA ALA A 208 14.29 -66.01 -38.96
C ALA A 208 13.69 -65.17 -40.09
N THR A 209 14.55 -64.36 -40.71
CA THR A 209 14.35 -63.78 -42.04
C THR A 209 14.15 -64.89 -43.09
N PRO A 210 13.30 -64.71 -44.12
CA PRO A 210 13.54 -65.36 -45.40
C PRO A 210 14.78 -64.79 -46.09
#